data_AF-A0A7C5QF76-F1
#
_entry.id   AF-A0A7C5QF76-F1
#
_cell.length_a   1.000
_cell.length_b   1.000
_cell.length_c   1.000
_cell.angle_alpha   90.00
_cell.angle_beta   90.00
_cell.angle_gamma   90.00
#
_symmetry.space_group_name_H-M   'P 1'
#
loop_
_entity.id
_entity.type
_entity.pdbx_description
1 polymer ?
#
loop_
_entity_poly.entity_id
_entity_poly.type
_entity_poly.pdbx_seq_one_letter_code
_entity_poly.pdbx_strand_id
1 'polypeptide(L)'
;MIPLTTRQVLILAELLNANGPLTCGELALRVGASPRMVRYDLRGVALWLQENGARLQNRPNVGALVEAPRQVRSDLWAQLASGAGAALVLSPGERVQALTLCLLTSDEPLSAQRLAREVGVAQPTALAGIQEAQRWLAGHGLELTRQPRWGFVVAGRELTRRAALVQCLIEAAGDAFWLPRCAAVPQPAQPGNPKAVVAGLLLARRFLARVDLAYARWLVDLMESYLQRQFADSSRVSLVLAMAVLMVRVGLGRTVEVTPEQLARVRRQKEFRAASNAIAAVEQRLGLALPEGETAYVAMHLLGAWTRQSL
;
A
#
# COMPACT_ATOMS: atom_id res chain seq x y z
N MET A 1 23.64 -8.75 -13.67
CA MET A 1 22.35 -8.41 -13.06
C MET A 1 22.23 -6.90 -13.03
N ILE A 2 21.59 -6.38 -14.06
CA ILE A 2 21.33 -4.96 -14.21
C ILE A 2 20.30 -4.56 -13.15
N PRO A 3 20.57 -3.55 -12.33
CA PRO A 3 19.57 -3.06 -11.38
C PRO A 3 18.46 -2.33 -12.12
N LEU A 4 17.25 -2.44 -11.59
CA LEU A 4 16.10 -1.66 -12.06
C LEU A 4 15.72 -0.63 -11.01
N THR A 5 15.44 0.58 -11.47
CA THR A 5 14.79 1.59 -10.63
C THR A 5 13.32 1.22 -10.38
N THR A 6 12.70 1.78 -9.34
CA THR A 6 11.27 1.61 -9.03
C THR A 6 10.36 1.77 -10.25
N ARG A 7 10.60 2.82 -11.05
CA ARG A 7 9.78 3.11 -12.23
C ARG A 7 10.00 2.12 -13.37
N GLN A 8 11.21 1.58 -13.52
CA GLN A 8 11.48 0.53 -14.50
C GLN A 8 10.84 -0.79 -14.10
N VAL A 9 10.90 -1.16 -12.81
CA VAL A 9 10.19 -2.32 -12.27
C VAL A 9 8.70 -2.24 -12.56
N LEU A 10 8.13 -1.04 -12.51
CA LEU A 10 6.73 -0.84 -12.86
C LEU A 10 6.36 -0.99 -14.30
N ILE A 11 7.11 -0.33 -15.16
CA ILE A 11 6.91 -0.44 -16.58
C ILE A 11 6.98 -1.92 -16.97
N LEU A 12 7.95 -2.65 -16.41
CA LEU A 12 8.08 -4.08 -16.59
C LEU A 12 6.86 -4.86 -16.06
N ALA A 13 6.38 -4.56 -14.85
CA ALA A 13 5.22 -5.24 -14.29
C ALA A 13 3.94 -5.05 -15.14
N GLU A 14 3.67 -3.82 -15.59
CA GLU A 14 2.56 -3.52 -16.50
C GLU A 14 2.67 -4.29 -17.81
N LEU A 15 3.87 -4.36 -18.39
CA LEU A 15 4.11 -5.11 -19.63
C LEU A 15 3.95 -6.62 -19.47
N LEU A 16 4.28 -7.17 -18.30
CA LEU A 16 4.14 -8.59 -17.98
C LEU A 16 2.69 -9.00 -17.63
N ASN A 17 1.84 -8.06 -17.19
CA ASN A 17 0.42 -8.29 -16.97
C ASN A 17 -0.46 -7.99 -18.19
N ALA A 18 0.03 -7.21 -19.15
CA ALA A 18 -0.74 -6.85 -20.33
C ALA A 18 -0.94 -8.05 -21.28
N ASN A 19 -2.16 -8.19 -21.81
CA ASN A 19 -2.50 -9.15 -22.87
C ASN A 19 -2.14 -8.67 -24.28
N GLY A 20 -1.40 -7.55 -24.40
CA GLY A 20 -1.05 -6.90 -25.67
C GLY A 20 -0.03 -5.77 -25.49
N PRO A 21 0.38 -5.11 -26.58
CA PRO A 21 1.34 -4.02 -26.53
C PRO A 21 0.75 -2.80 -25.80
N LEU A 22 1.60 -2.07 -25.07
CA LEU A 22 1.26 -0.83 -24.38
C LEU A 22 2.09 0.34 -24.92
N THR A 23 1.44 1.42 -25.33
CA THR A 23 2.12 2.64 -25.78
C THR A 23 2.84 3.34 -24.62
N CYS A 24 3.82 4.20 -24.95
CA CYS A 24 4.47 5.04 -23.93
C CYS A 24 3.48 5.96 -23.22
N GLY A 25 2.37 6.35 -23.87
CA GLY A 25 1.30 7.16 -23.26
C GLY A 25 0.49 6.36 -22.24
N GLU A 26 0.08 5.13 -22.58
CA GLU A 26 -0.63 4.25 -21.66
C GLU A 26 0.24 3.85 -20.47
N LEU A 27 1.50 3.47 -20.73
CA LEU A 27 2.47 3.22 -19.66
C LEU A 27 2.65 4.47 -18.80
N ALA A 28 2.80 5.64 -19.41
CA ALA A 28 2.90 6.92 -18.70
C ALA A 28 1.70 7.20 -17.81
N LEU A 29 0.48 6.87 -18.25
CA LEU A 29 -0.73 6.99 -17.44
C LEU A 29 -0.73 6.02 -16.25
N ARG A 30 -0.48 4.72 -16.53
CA ARG A 30 -0.51 3.64 -15.52
C ARG A 30 0.58 3.78 -14.48
N VAL A 31 1.75 4.20 -14.94
CA VAL A 31 2.92 4.52 -14.14
C VAL A 31 3.10 6.02 -14.03
N GLY A 32 2.03 6.84 -13.97
CA GLY A 32 2.01 8.31 -13.81
C GLY A 32 3.28 9.15 -14.07
N ALA A 33 3.95 8.87 -15.18
CA ALA A 33 5.17 9.53 -15.62
C ALA A 33 4.85 10.30 -16.91
N SER A 34 5.77 11.13 -17.38
CA SER A 34 5.62 11.67 -18.75
C SER A 34 6.00 10.57 -19.76
N PRO A 35 5.40 10.56 -20.96
CA PRO A 35 5.80 9.65 -22.03
C PRO A 35 7.29 9.72 -22.37
N ARG A 36 7.92 10.88 -22.14
CA ARG A 36 9.38 11.08 -22.28
C ARG A 36 10.16 10.29 -21.23
N MET A 37 9.72 10.28 -19.97
CA MET A 37 10.36 9.50 -18.90
C MET A 37 10.24 8.00 -19.18
N VAL A 38 9.04 7.53 -19.54
CA VAL A 38 8.81 6.11 -19.89
C VAL A 38 9.74 5.66 -21.02
N ARG A 39 9.90 6.46 -22.07
CA ARG A 39 10.80 6.13 -23.19
C ARG A 39 12.26 5.95 -22.74
N TYR A 40 12.71 6.74 -21.75
CA TYR A 40 14.04 6.60 -21.17
C TYR A 40 14.14 5.33 -20.32
N ASP A 41 13.14 5.06 -19.47
CA ASP A 41 13.12 3.88 -18.60
C ASP A 41 13.06 2.57 -19.38
N LEU A 42 12.34 2.53 -20.50
CA LEU A 42 12.25 1.36 -21.38
C LEU A 42 13.63 0.87 -21.86
N ARG A 43 14.66 1.74 -21.89
CA ARG A 43 16.04 1.32 -22.21
C ARG A 43 16.60 0.39 -21.15
N GLY A 44 16.45 0.74 -19.87
CA GLY A 44 16.89 -0.10 -18.75
C GLY A 44 16.06 -1.37 -18.62
N VAL A 45 14.74 -1.28 -18.85
CA VAL A 45 13.85 -2.46 -18.88
C VAL A 45 14.27 -3.42 -20.00
N ALA A 46 14.58 -2.91 -21.20
CA ALA A 46 15.04 -3.73 -22.32
C ALA A 46 16.34 -4.48 -22.00
N LEU A 47 17.32 -3.79 -21.40
CA LEU A 47 18.59 -4.39 -20.99
C LEU A 47 18.39 -5.49 -19.93
N TRP A 48 17.54 -5.23 -18.94
CA TRP A 48 17.23 -6.22 -17.91
C TRP A 48 16.51 -7.45 -18.48
N LEU A 49 15.54 -7.26 -19.38
CA LEU A 49 14.85 -8.36 -20.04
C LEU A 49 15.83 -9.23 -20.84
N GLN A 50 16.78 -8.62 -21.55
CA GLN A 50 17.80 -9.35 -22.30
C GLN A 50 18.66 -10.25 -21.40
N GLU A 51 19.10 -9.76 -20.24
CA GLU A 51 19.85 -10.58 -19.26
C GLU A 51 19.01 -11.74 -18.70
N ASN A 52 17.68 -11.62 -18.69
CA ASN A 52 16.76 -12.62 -18.13
C ASN A 52 16.00 -13.42 -19.23
N GLY A 53 16.56 -13.52 -20.44
CA GLY A 53 16.06 -14.42 -21.48
C GLY A 53 14.79 -13.95 -22.18
N ALA A 54 14.45 -12.66 -22.08
CA ALA A 54 13.31 -12.03 -22.74
C ALA A 54 13.74 -10.83 -23.60
N ARG A 55 12.83 -10.36 -24.46
CA ARG A 55 13.08 -9.17 -25.28
C ARG A 55 11.94 -8.18 -25.18
N LEU A 56 12.29 -6.91 -25.21
CA LEU A 56 11.33 -5.83 -25.37
C LEU A 56 11.20 -5.49 -26.86
N GLN A 57 10.05 -5.79 -27.46
CA GLN A 57 9.70 -5.21 -28.77
C GLN A 57 9.05 -3.85 -28.55
N ASN A 58 9.54 -2.82 -29.23
CA ASN A 58 8.91 -1.51 -29.24
C ASN A 58 8.62 -1.12 -30.69
N ARG A 59 7.34 -1.18 -31.07
CA ARG A 59 6.88 -0.88 -32.42
C ARG A 59 6.33 0.56 -32.48
N PRO A 60 6.78 1.39 -33.44
CA PRO A 60 6.21 2.72 -33.64
C PRO A 60 4.70 2.64 -33.80
N ASN A 61 3.96 3.54 -33.13
CA ASN A 61 2.49 3.62 -33.14
C ASN A 61 1.71 2.41 -32.62
N VAL A 62 2.39 1.35 -32.14
CA VAL A 62 1.75 0.15 -31.56
C VAL A 62 2.11 0.00 -30.08
N GLY A 63 3.33 0.35 -29.70
CA GLY A 63 3.79 0.33 -28.30
C GLY A 63 4.81 -0.77 -28.00
N ALA A 64 5.08 -0.92 -26.71
CA ALA A 64 6.04 -1.86 -26.16
C ALA A 64 5.36 -3.16 -25.72
N LEU A 65 6.00 -4.30 -25.97
CA LEU A 65 5.56 -5.63 -25.59
C LEU A 65 6.76 -6.46 -25.12
N VAL A 66 6.57 -7.24 -24.05
CA VAL A 66 7.54 -8.24 -23.63
C VAL A 66 7.31 -9.53 -24.41
N GLU A 67 8.29 -9.87 -25.24
CA GLU A 67 8.36 -11.12 -25.98
C GLU A 67 9.19 -12.12 -25.17
N ALA A 68 8.52 -13.14 -24.65
CA ALA A 68 9.12 -14.22 -23.88
C ALA A 68 8.25 -15.48 -23.96
N PRO A 69 8.83 -16.70 -23.92
CA PRO A 69 8.07 -17.93 -23.72
C PRO A 69 7.22 -17.84 -22.44
N ARG A 70 6.07 -18.54 -22.42
CA ARG A 70 5.13 -18.51 -21.28
C ARG A 70 5.81 -18.84 -19.95
N GLN A 71 6.73 -19.82 -19.95
CA GLN A 71 7.50 -20.21 -18.77
C GLN A 71 8.41 -19.08 -18.30
N VAL A 72 9.22 -18.52 -19.20
CA VAL A 72 10.11 -17.38 -18.89
C VAL A 72 9.30 -16.20 -18.38
N ARG A 73 8.16 -15.87 -19.00
CA ARG A 73 7.29 -14.78 -18.53
C ARG A 73 6.79 -15.01 -17.11
N SER A 74 6.41 -16.24 -16.78
CA SER A 74 6.03 -16.64 -15.42
C SER A 74 7.19 -16.51 -14.44
N ASP A 75 8.41 -16.89 -14.85
CA ASP A 75 9.61 -16.80 -14.02
C ASP A 75 10.04 -15.33 -13.79
N LEU A 76 9.96 -14.47 -14.81
CA LEU A 76 10.17 -13.03 -14.66
C LEU A 76 9.16 -12.40 -13.70
N TRP A 77 7.88 -12.81 -13.84
CA TRP A 77 6.86 -12.39 -12.90
C TRP A 77 7.18 -12.89 -11.49
N ALA A 78 7.60 -14.15 -11.33
CA ALA A 78 8.02 -14.73 -10.06
C ALA A 78 9.24 -14.01 -9.46
N GLN A 79 10.17 -13.53 -10.27
CA GLN A 79 11.37 -12.79 -9.90
C GLN A 79 11.06 -11.36 -9.41
N LEU A 80 10.18 -10.65 -10.12
CA LEU A 80 9.59 -9.40 -9.62
C LEU A 80 8.72 -9.68 -8.39
N ALA A 81 8.08 -10.84 -8.37
CA ALA A 81 7.21 -11.29 -7.31
C ALA A 81 7.97 -11.72 -6.03
N SER A 82 9.25 -12.03 -6.10
CA SER A 82 10.03 -12.44 -4.93
C SER A 82 10.86 -11.30 -4.35
N GLY A 83 10.95 -10.16 -5.05
CA GLY A 83 11.80 -9.03 -4.67
C GLY A 83 13.30 -9.30 -4.79
N ALA A 84 13.70 -10.55 -5.01
CA ALA A 84 15.08 -10.99 -5.15
C ALA A 84 15.59 -10.90 -6.60
N GLY A 85 14.70 -10.85 -7.60
CA GLY A 85 15.07 -10.97 -9.01
C GLY A 85 15.33 -9.65 -9.74
N ALA A 86 14.65 -8.56 -9.35
CA ALA A 86 15.02 -7.22 -9.79
C ALA A 86 15.83 -6.59 -8.67
N ALA A 87 17.12 -6.31 -8.89
CA ALA A 87 17.92 -5.51 -7.97
C ALA A 87 17.35 -4.08 -7.93
N LEU A 88 16.28 -3.92 -7.14
CA LEU A 88 15.48 -2.73 -7.03
C LEU A 88 16.29 -1.65 -6.31
N VAL A 89 16.57 -0.57 -7.02
CA VAL A 89 17.28 0.57 -6.45
C VAL A 89 16.24 1.57 -5.94
N LEU A 90 16.12 1.65 -4.62
CA LEU A 90 15.27 2.62 -3.92
C LEU A 90 16.02 3.94 -3.71
N SER A 91 15.35 5.07 -3.96
CA SER A 91 15.82 6.37 -3.50
C SER A 91 15.83 6.46 -1.96
N PRO A 92 16.52 7.46 -1.36
CA PRO A 92 16.52 7.64 0.09
C PRO A 92 15.12 7.73 0.69
N GLY A 93 14.22 8.53 0.11
CA GLY A 93 12.85 8.68 0.61
C GLY A 93 12.01 7.40 0.48
N GLU A 94 12.09 6.72 -0.68
CA GLU A 94 11.41 5.43 -0.88
C GLU A 94 11.91 4.36 0.11
N ARG A 95 13.20 4.37 0.42
CA ARG A 95 13.79 3.47 1.42
C ARG A 95 13.29 3.77 2.84
N VAL A 96 13.09 5.03 3.21
CA VAL A 96 12.51 5.36 4.52
C VAL A 96 11.08 4.88 4.60
N GLN A 97 10.27 5.17 3.59
CA GLN A 97 8.88 4.68 3.51
C GLN A 97 8.82 3.15 3.58
N ALA A 98 9.77 2.47 2.95
CA ALA A 98 9.93 1.02 3.04
C ALA A 98 10.04 0.51 4.46
N LEU A 99 11.03 1.06 5.15
CA LEU A 99 11.40 0.64 6.49
C LEU A 99 10.25 0.94 7.43
N THR A 100 9.60 2.10 7.30
CA THR A 100 8.39 2.46 8.03
C THR A 100 7.27 1.44 7.82
N LEU A 101 6.97 1.06 6.57
CA LEU A 101 5.93 0.07 6.26
C LEU A 101 6.28 -1.31 6.84
N CYS A 102 7.54 -1.77 6.72
CA CYS A 102 8.00 -3.03 7.32
C CYS A 102 7.81 -3.02 8.84
N LEU A 103 8.18 -1.92 9.51
CA LEU A 103 8.05 -1.73 10.95
C LEU A 103 6.58 -1.68 11.39
N LEU A 104 5.73 -0.96 10.67
CA LEU A 104 4.30 -0.83 10.99
C LEU A 104 3.53 -2.13 10.79
N THR A 105 3.95 -2.98 9.85
CA THR A 105 3.24 -4.22 9.49
C THR A 105 3.77 -5.46 10.20
N SER A 106 4.93 -5.39 10.86
CA SER A 106 5.52 -6.52 11.59
C SER A 106 5.00 -6.64 13.03
N ASP A 107 4.50 -7.81 13.39
CA ASP A 107 4.18 -8.15 14.79
C ASP A 107 5.37 -8.73 15.56
N GLU A 108 6.48 -8.98 14.88
CA GLU A 108 7.72 -9.51 15.45
C GLU A 108 8.84 -8.45 15.42
N PRO A 109 9.83 -8.54 16.32
CA PRO A 109 11.04 -7.73 16.24
C PRO A 109 11.78 -7.90 14.92
N LEU A 110 12.14 -6.80 14.28
CA LEU A 110 12.90 -6.80 13.02
C LEU A 110 14.35 -6.39 13.26
N SER A 111 15.31 -7.26 12.97
CA SER A 111 16.73 -6.91 13.06
C SER A 111 17.13 -5.91 11.97
N ALA A 112 18.15 -5.09 12.24
CA ALA A 112 18.71 -4.17 11.24
C ALA A 112 19.16 -4.90 9.97
N GLN A 113 19.71 -6.12 10.13
CA GLN A 113 20.14 -6.95 9.01
C GLN A 113 18.96 -7.45 8.18
N ARG A 114 17.84 -7.85 8.82
CA ARG A 114 16.62 -8.24 8.11
C ARG A 114 16.07 -7.06 7.32
N LEU A 115 15.91 -5.90 7.97
CA LEU A 115 15.46 -4.67 7.30
C LEU A 115 16.36 -4.28 6.13
N ALA A 116 17.68 -4.37 6.28
CA ALA A 116 18.65 -4.09 5.22
C ALA A 116 18.47 -5.02 4.00
N ARG A 117 18.18 -6.31 4.23
CA ARG A 117 17.87 -7.27 3.16
C ARG A 117 16.55 -6.94 2.48
N GLU A 118 15.51 -6.60 3.25
CA GLU A 118 14.18 -6.26 2.71
C GLU A 118 14.25 -5.06 1.74
N VAL A 119 15.10 -4.07 2.04
CA VAL A 119 15.28 -2.88 1.18
C VAL A 119 16.49 -2.96 0.22
N GLY A 120 17.23 -4.08 0.21
CA GLY A 120 18.34 -4.32 -0.72
C GLY A 120 19.56 -3.41 -0.52
N VAL A 121 19.89 -2.98 0.70
CA VAL A 121 21.05 -2.10 0.98
C VAL A 121 21.98 -2.65 2.06
N ALA A 122 23.17 -2.05 2.20
CA ALA A 122 24.08 -2.36 3.29
C ALA A 122 23.49 -1.94 4.65
N GLN A 123 23.82 -2.69 5.71
CA GLN A 123 23.29 -2.47 7.05
C GLN A 123 23.47 -1.03 7.58
N PRO A 124 24.61 -0.33 7.38
CA PRO A 124 24.75 1.08 7.80
C PRO A 124 23.76 2.01 7.08
N THR A 125 23.51 1.79 5.79
CA THR A 125 22.54 2.57 5.00
C THR A 125 21.11 2.35 5.47
N ALA A 126 20.77 1.11 5.85
CA ALA A 126 19.48 0.79 6.44
C ALA A 126 19.30 1.47 7.80
N LEU A 127 20.34 1.49 8.66
CA LEU A 127 20.29 2.16 9.97
C LEU A 127 19.98 3.66 9.86
N ALA A 128 20.57 4.36 8.90
CA ALA A 128 20.23 5.76 8.63
C ALA A 128 18.75 5.92 8.24
N GLY A 129 18.23 5.03 7.37
CA GLY A 129 16.82 5.02 7.01
C GLY A 129 15.90 4.68 8.19
N ILE A 130 16.32 3.80 9.09
CA ILE A 130 15.56 3.44 10.31
C ILE A 130 15.46 4.65 11.26
N GLN A 131 16.50 5.47 11.37
CA GLN A 131 16.46 6.69 12.18
C GLN A 131 15.48 7.73 11.62
N GLU A 132 15.35 7.82 10.29
CA GLU A 132 14.32 8.64 9.65
C GLU A 132 12.92 8.06 9.86
N ALA A 133 12.76 6.74 9.74
CA ALA A 133 11.50 6.06 10.04
C ALA A 133 11.07 6.26 11.51
N GLN A 134 12.02 6.23 12.46
CA GLN A 134 11.76 6.50 13.88
C GLN A 134 11.21 7.92 14.10
N ARG A 135 11.78 8.93 13.43
CA ARG A 135 11.27 10.31 13.50
C ARG A 135 9.85 10.44 12.95
N TRP A 136 9.58 9.77 11.82
CA TRP A 136 8.24 9.73 11.24
C TRP A 136 7.24 9.04 12.20
N LEU A 137 7.59 7.89 12.77
CA LEU A 137 6.75 7.17 13.75
C LEU A 137 6.44 8.01 14.99
N ALA A 138 7.44 8.71 15.53
CA ALA A 138 7.27 9.59 16.69
C ALA A 138 6.28 10.73 16.39
N GLY A 139 6.33 11.31 15.19
CA GLY A 139 5.36 12.31 14.73
C GLY A 139 3.91 11.80 14.68
N HIS A 140 3.73 10.47 14.57
CA HIS A 140 2.43 9.81 14.62
C HIS A 140 2.09 9.22 16.00
N GLY A 141 2.84 9.54 17.05
CA GLY A 141 2.58 9.06 18.41
C GLY A 141 2.91 7.58 18.62
N LEU A 142 3.86 7.04 17.84
CA LEU A 142 4.39 5.69 17.98
C LEU A 142 5.86 5.74 18.38
N GLU A 143 6.29 4.78 19.18
CA GLU A 143 7.68 4.67 19.62
C GLU A 143 8.37 3.50 18.91
N LEU A 144 9.57 3.72 18.38
CA LEU A 144 10.42 2.64 17.88
C LEU A 144 11.41 2.22 18.97
N THR A 145 11.13 1.08 19.60
CA THR A 145 11.97 0.53 20.65
C THR A 145 12.98 -0.46 20.07
N ARG A 146 14.20 -0.43 20.59
CA ARG A 146 15.24 -1.42 20.24
C ARG A 146 15.29 -2.48 21.34
N GLN A 147 14.88 -3.70 21.02
CA GLN A 147 15.01 -4.85 21.89
C GLN A 147 16.41 -5.48 21.69
N PRO A 148 17.25 -5.54 22.74
CA PRO A 148 18.57 -6.16 22.65
C PRO A 148 18.47 -7.58 22.10
N ARG A 149 19.32 -7.95 21.14
CA ARG A 149 19.35 -9.25 20.44
C ARG A 149 18.19 -9.55 19.47
N TRP A 150 17.06 -8.84 19.55
CA TRP A 150 15.87 -9.15 18.74
C TRP A 150 15.64 -8.16 17.59
N GLY A 151 15.92 -6.86 17.80
CA GLY A 151 15.79 -5.84 16.75
C GLY A 151 14.91 -4.67 17.16
N PHE A 152 14.12 -4.15 16.21
CA PHE A 152 13.25 -3.00 16.39
C PHE A 152 11.79 -3.41 16.45
N VAL A 153 11.03 -2.80 17.36
CA VAL A 153 9.60 -3.02 17.55
C VAL A 153 8.88 -1.67 17.65
N VAL A 154 7.76 -1.53 16.94
CA VAL A 154 6.87 -0.38 17.08
C VAL A 154 5.96 -0.60 18.29
N ALA A 155 6.05 0.30 19.27
CA ALA A 155 5.19 0.36 20.45
C ALA A 155 4.18 1.50 20.32
N GLY A 156 2.96 1.25 20.79
CA GLY A 156 1.85 2.22 20.75
C GLY A 156 0.49 1.53 20.70
N ARG A 157 -0.58 2.32 20.83
CA ARG A 157 -1.95 1.81 20.73
C ARG A 157 -2.24 1.33 19.31
N GLU A 158 -2.99 0.25 19.17
CA GLU A 158 -3.36 -0.31 17.87
C GLU A 158 -4.13 0.71 17.00
N LEU A 159 -5.01 1.52 17.60
CA LEU A 159 -5.67 2.66 16.94
C LEU A 159 -4.67 3.58 16.23
N THR A 160 -3.61 3.98 16.95
CA THR A 160 -2.56 4.87 16.46
C THR A 160 -1.72 4.19 15.38
N ARG A 161 -1.40 2.91 15.56
CA ARG A 161 -0.63 2.13 14.59
C ARG A 161 -1.37 1.99 13.26
N ARG A 162 -2.67 1.71 13.30
CA ARG A 162 -3.51 1.61 12.09
C ARG A 162 -3.63 2.96 11.39
N ALA A 163 -3.83 4.05 12.13
CA ALA A 163 -3.88 5.39 11.56
C ALA A 163 -2.55 5.78 10.88
N ALA A 164 -1.42 5.49 11.52
CA ALA A 164 -0.10 5.67 10.93
C ALA A 164 0.09 4.80 9.69
N LEU A 165 -0.35 3.53 9.71
CA LEU A 165 -0.25 2.67 8.54
C LEU A 165 -1.08 3.19 7.35
N VAL A 166 -2.31 3.65 7.58
CA VAL A 166 -3.12 4.30 6.54
C VAL A 166 -2.41 5.53 5.97
N GLN A 167 -1.90 6.41 6.85
CA GLN A 167 -1.20 7.61 6.42
C GLN A 167 0.07 7.27 5.62
N CYS A 168 0.86 6.31 6.09
CA CYS A 168 2.05 5.85 5.40
C CYS A 168 1.72 5.27 4.02
N LEU A 169 0.61 4.53 3.88
CA LEU A 169 0.14 4.02 2.59
C LEU A 169 -0.31 5.14 1.65
N ILE A 170 -0.99 6.17 2.16
CA ILE A 170 -1.41 7.34 1.39
C ILE A 170 -0.19 8.14 0.94
N GLU A 171 0.77 8.44 1.82
CA GLU A 171 2.01 9.14 1.46
C GLU A 171 2.89 8.33 0.53
N ALA A 172 2.92 7.01 0.75
CA ALA A 172 3.70 6.11 -0.07
C ALA A 172 3.12 6.04 -1.47
N ALA A 173 1.80 5.97 -1.71
CA ALA A 173 1.31 5.85 -3.10
C ALA A 173 0.75 7.15 -3.71
N GLY A 174 0.30 8.08 -2.89
CA GLY A 174 -0.34 9.30 -3.35
C GLY A 174 -1.70 9.06 -4.02
N ASP A 175 -2.35 10.19 -4.31
CA ASP A 175 -3.76 10.21 -4.73
C ASP A 175 -3.99 9.54 -6.07
N ALA A 176 -3.10 9.70 -7.05
CA ALA A 176 -3.31 9.13 -8.38
C ALA A 176 -3.36 7.59 -8.40
N PHE A 177 -2.79 6.94 -7.40
CA PHE A 177 -2.94 5.49 -7.25
C PHE A 177 -4.21 5.11 -6.51
N TRP A 178 -4.48 5.78 -5.38
CA TRP A 178 -5.57 5.42 -4.50
C TRP A 178 -6.93 5.89 -5.01
N LEU A 179 -7.04 7.10 -5.55
CA LEU A 179 -8.28 7.66 -6.06
C LEU A 179 -9.01 6.71 -7.03
N PRO A 180 -8.42 6.23 -8.14
CA PRO A 180 -9.14 5.35 -9.06
C PRO A 180 -9.47 3.98 -8.46
N ARG A 181 -8.71 3.51 -7.46
CA ARG A 181 -8.90 2.20 -6.81
C ARG A 181 -9.92 2.23 -5.68
N CYS A 182 -10.04 3.39 -5.03
CA CYS A 182 -10.92 3.64 -3.90
C CYS A 182 -12.04 4.61 -4.26
N ALA A 183 -12.36 4.81 -5.55
CA ALA A 183 -13.54 5.56 -5.97
C ALA A 183 -14.80 4.67 -5.90
N ALA A 184 -15.96 5.30 -5.69
CA ALA A 184 -17.27 4.63 -5.76
C ALA A 184 -17.59 4.22 -7.20
N VAL A 185 -17.28 5.09 -8.16
CA VAL A 185 -17.37 4.82 -9.60
C VAL A 185 -15.94 4.64 -10.14
N PRO A 186 -15.64 3.57 -10.89
CA PRO A 186 -14.34 3.42 -11.54
C PRO A 186 -14.05 4.63 -12.44
N GLN A 187 -13.09 5.47 -12.04
CA GLN A 187 -12.63 6.57 -12.87
C GLN A 187 -11.44 6.11 -13.73
N PRO A 188 -11.30 6.61 -14.98
CA PRO A 188 -10.08 6.41 -15.74
C PRO A 188 -8.90 6.98 -14.95
N ALA A 189 -7.86 6.16 -14.74
CA ALA A 189 -6.71 6.52 -13.93
C ALA A 189 -6.08 7.84 -14.42
N GLN A 190 -6.05 8.85 -13.55
CA GLN A 190 -5.31 10.08 -13.82
C GLN A 190 -3.81 9.84 -13.57
N PRO A 191 -2.91 10.38 -14.41
CA PRO A 191 -1.47 10.19 -14.24
C PRO A 191 -1.01 10.98 -13.00
N GLY A 192 -0.60 10.29 -11.95
CA GLY A 192 0.14 10.92 -10.87
C GLY A 192 1.19 10.01 -10.27
N ASN A 193 2.00 10.58 -9.38
CA ASN A 193 3.40 10.20 -9.24
C ASN A 193 3.63 8.70 -8.89
N PRO A 194 4.01 7.84 -9.85
CA PRO A 194 4.16 6.38 -9.76
C PRO A 194 5.33 5.92 -8.92
N LYS A 195 6.27 6.83 -8.64
CA LYS A 195 7.53 6.51 -7.98
C LYS A 195 7.24 6.11 -6.54
N ALA A 196 6.38 6.88 -5.91
CA ALA A 196 5.89 6.61 -4.57
C ALA A 196 5.10 5.28 -4.56
N VAL A 197 4.10 5.18 -5.45
CA VAL A 197 3.16 4.05 -5.60
C VAL A 197 3.79 2.68 -5.46
N VAL A 198 4.99 2.51 -6.00
CA VAL A 198 5.48 1.18 -6.31
C VAL A 198 6.64 0.80 -5.43
N ALA A 199 7.39 1.78 -4.95
CA ALA A 199 8.11 1.59 -3.72
C ALA A 199 7.11 1.16 -2.62
N GLY A 200 6.07 1.96 -2.35
CA GLY A 200 5.05 1.63 -1.36
C GLY A 200 4.43 0.24 -1.53
N LEU A 201 4.03 -0.15 -2.75
CA LEU A 201 3.46 -1.47 -3.05
C LEU A 201 4.46 -2.63 -2.95
N LEU A 202 5.72 -2.45 -3.37
CA LEU A 202 6.75 -3.49 -3.25
C LEU A 202 7.13 -3.70 -1.78
N LEU A 203 7.05 -2.65 -0.97
CA LEU A 203 7.49 -2.62 0.42
C LEU A 203 6.36 -3.02 1.41
N ALA A 204 5.12 -2.60 1.15
CA ALA A 204 3.92 -3.06 1.84
C ALA A 204 3.38 -4.38 1.27
N ARG A 205 4.10 -5.01 0.34
CA ARG A 205 3.59 -6.14 -0.43
C ARG A 205 3.04 -7.29 0.41
N ARG A 206 3.73 -7.66 1.50
CA ARG A 206 3.26 -8.72 2.41
C ARG A 206 1.94 -8.35 3.06
N PHE A 207 1.74 -7.07 3.33
CA PHE A 207 0.51 -6.52 3.84
C PHE A 207 -0.56 -6.46 2.74
N LEU A 208 -0.26 -5.87 1.58
CA LEU A 208 -1.21 -5.74 0.46
C LEU A 208 -1.63 -7.08 -0.14
N ALA A 209 -0.78 -8.11 -0.10
CA ALA A 209 -1.14 -9.48 -0.50
C ALA A 209 -2.20 -10.10 0.41
N ARG A 210 -2.35 -9.59 1.64
CA ARG A 210 -3.39 -10.00 2.60
C ARG A 210 -4.61 -9.09 2.57
N VAL A 211 -4.55 -7.98 1.82
CA VAL A 211 -5.63 -7.00 1.72
C VAL A 211 -6.57 -7.37 0.57
N ASP A 212 -7.84 -7.56 0.88
CA ASP A 212 -8.90 -7.54 -0.12
C ASP A 212 -9.44 -6.11 -0.26
N LEU A 213 -8.84 -5.34 -1.17
CA LEU A 213 -9.23 -3.95 -1.42
C LEU A 213 -10.62 -3.85 -2.04
N ALA A 214 -11.04 -4.85 -2.82
CA ALA A 214 -12.36 -4.89 -3.42
C ALA A 214 -13.44 -5.06 -2.35
N TYR A 215 -13.21 -5.93 -1.37
CA TYR A 215 -14.10 -6.09 -0.23
C TYR A 215 -14.10 -4.85 0.68
N ALA A 216 -12.92 -4.26 0.94
CA ALA A 216 -12.84 -3.01 1.69
C ALA A 216 -13.65 -1.87 1.04
N ARG A 217 -13.61 -1.77 -0.29
CA ARG A 217 -14.44 -0.83 -1.06
C ARG A 217 -15.92 -1.11 -0.88
N TRP A 218 -16.33 -2.37 -1.02
CA TRP A 218 -17.72 -2.77 -0.83
C TRP A 218 -18.25 -2.46 0.59
N LEU A 219 -17.42 -2.61 1.63
CA LEU A 219 -17.77 -2.20 2.99
C LEU A 219 -18.03 -0.69 3.09
N VAL A 220 -17.24 0.12 2.39
CA VAL A 220 -17.47 1.57 2.34
C VAL A 220 -18.74 1.90 1.55
N ASP A 221 -19.01 1.21 0.44
CA ASP A 221 -20.27 1.35 -0.32
C ASP A 221 -21.49 1.03 0.55
N LEU A 222 -21.40 -0.01 1.39
CA LEU A 222 -22.43 -0.40 2.34
C LEU A 222 -22.69 0.72 3.36
N MET A 223 -21.63 1.35 3.89
CA MET A 223 -21.75 2.46 4.83
C MET A 223 -22.31 3.74 4.17
N GLU A 224 -21.86 4.09 2.96
CA GLU A 224 -22.39 5.23 2.19
C GLU A 224 -23.88 5.06 1.90
N SER A 225 -24.28 3.84 1.51
CA SER A 225 -25.68 3.48 1.26
C SER A 225 -26.52 3.59 2.54
N TYR A 226 -26.02 3.10 3.68
CA TYR A 226 -26.73 3.22 4.96
C TYR A 226 -26.88 4.68 5.40
N LEU A 227 -25.83 5.49 5.23
CA LEU A 227 -25.81 6.89 5.65
C LEU A 227 -26.51 7.83 4.65
N GLN A 228 -26.91 7.32 3.48
CA GLN A 228 -27.55 8.06 2.39
C GLN A 228 -26.71 9.26 1.94
N ARG A 229 -25.38 9.10 1.94
CA ARG A 229 -24.42 10.15 1.59
C ARG A 229 -23.09 9.55 1.14
N GLN A 230 -22.50 10.14 0.11
CA GLN A 230 -21.16 9.80 -0.37
C GLN A 230 -20.07 10.61 0.36
N PHE A 231 -18.93 9.96 0.58
CA PHE A 231 -17.72 10.60 1.08
C PHE A 231 -16.99 11.34 -0.04
N ALA A 232 -16.23 12.37 0.32
CA ALA A 232 -15.31 13.02 -0.61
C ALA A 232 -14.18 12.05 -0.94
N ASP A 233 -13.61 12.15 -2.14
CA ASP A 233 -12.68 11.14 -2.65
C ASP A 233 -11.52 10.83 -1.69
N SER A 234 -10.88 11.85 -1.11
CA SER A 234 -9.77 11.69 -0.14
C SER A 234 -10.20 11.01 1.16
N SER A 235 -11.41 11.31 1.64
CA SER A 235 -11.99 10.67 2.81
C SER A 235 -12.38 9.22 2.51
N ARG A 236 -12.91 8.95 1.31
CA ARG A 236 -13.24 7.61 0.86
C ARG A 236 -11.99 6.74 0.72
N VAL A 237 -10.91 7.28 0.14
CA VAL A 237 -9.58 6.62 0.12
C VAL A 237 -9.14 6.24 1.53
N SER A 238 -9.20 7.20 2.47
CA SER A 238 -8.80 6.95 3.86
C SER A 238 -9.63 5.85 4.53
N LEU A 239 -10.95 5.83 4.29
CA LEU A 239 -11.86 4.82 4.84
C LEU A 239 -11.63 3.44 4.24
N VAL A 240 -11.47 3.34 2.92
CA VAL A 240 -11.18 2.06 2.25
C VAL A 240 -9.87 1.47 2.78
N LEU A 241 -8.84 2.29 2.93
CA LEU A 241 -7.57 1.86 3.51
C LEU A 241 -7.70 1.50 4.99
N ALA A 242 -8.47 2.24 5.77
CA ALA A 242 -8.73 1.91 7.18
C ALA A 242 -9.44 0.56 7.32
N MET A 243 -10.42 0.24 6.46
CA MET A 243 -11.09 -1.06 6.44
C MET A 243 -10.13 -2.19 6.02
N ALA A 244 -9.32 -1.96 5.00
CA ALA A 244 -8.29 -2.91 4.57
C ALA A 244 -7.28 -3.22 5.69
N VAL A 245 -6.78 -2.18 6.37
CA VAL A 245 -5.87 -2.30 7.52
C VAL A 245 -6.55 -3.04 8.66
N LEU A 246 -7.79 -2.67 9.01
CA LEU A 246 -8.54 -3.33 10.06
C LEU A 246 -8.61 -4.83 9.82
N MET A 247 -9.05 -5.27 8.63
CA MET A 247 -9.22 -6.69 8.32
C MET A 247 -7.92 -7.49 8.47
N VAL A 248 -6.79 -6.94 8.03
CA VAL A 248 -5.50 -7.60 8.18
C VAL A 248 -5.09 -7.67 9.66
N ARG A 249 -5.28 -6.59 10.42
CA ARG A 249 -4.84 -6.52 11.82
C ARG A 249 -5.69 -7.40 12.72
N VAL A 250 -7.02 -7.40 12.56
CA VAL A 250 -7.90 -8.29 13.33
C VAL A 250 -7.68 -9.76 12.96
N GLY A 251 -7.37 -10.06 11.69
CA GLY A 251 -6.98 -11.41 11.27
C GLY A 251 -5.65 -11.90 11.90
N LEU A 252 -4.82 -10.98 12.41
CA LEU A 252 -3.61 -11.27 13.19
C LEU A 252 -3.86 -11.24 14.71
N GLY A 253 -5.13 -11.16 15.14
CA GLY A 253 -5.49 -11.06 16.56
C GLY A 253 -5.16 -9.70 17.18
N ARG A 254 -4.95 -8.65 16.39
CA ARG A 254 -4.63 -7.30 16.85
C ARG A 254 -5.88 -6.43 16.80
N THR A 255 -6.53 -6.23 17.95
CA THR A 255 -7.77 -5.48 18.07
C THR A 255 -7.57 -4.11 18.74
N VAL A 256 -8.49 -3.18 18.48
CA VAL A 256 -8.51 -1.85 19.09
C VAL A 256 -9.21 -1.89 20.44
N GLU A 257 -8.51 -1.39 21.46
CA GLU A 257 -9.07 -1.10 22.77
C GLU A 257 -9.55 0.36 22.84
N VAL A 258 -10.81 0.53 23.23
CA VAL A 258 -11.49 1.81 23.32
C VAL A 258 -12.01 2.00 24.74
N THR A 259 -11.87 3.20 25.30
CA THR A 259 -12.38 3.46 26.65
C THR A 259 -13.90 3.55 26.66
N PRO A 260 -14.58 3.29 27.79
CA PRO A 260 -16.04 3.40 27.89
C PRO A 260 -16.56 4.79 27.48
N GLU A 261 -15.83 5.86 27.78
CA GLU A 261 -16.21 7.23 27.43
C GLU A 261 -16.13 7.45 25.91
N GLN A 262 -15.09 6.94 25.26
CA GLN A 262 -14.93 7.01 23.81
C GLN A 262 -16.04 6.24 23.09
N LEU A 263 -16.38 5.05 23.60
CA LEU A 263 -17.48 4.24 23.06
C LEU A 263 -18.83 4.94 23.23
N ALA A 264 -19.11 5.50 24.41
CA ALA A 264 -20.36 6.19 24.70
C ALA A 264 -20.60 7.39 23.76
N ARG A 265 -19.52 8.12 23.39
CA ARG A 265 -19.59 9.25 22.46
C ARG A 265 -20.07 8.86 21.07
N VAL A 266 -19.66 7.71 20.56
CA VAL A 266 -20.01 7.27 19.21
C VAL A 266 -21.27 6.41 19.17
N ARG A 267 -21.57 5.66 20.24
CA ARG A 267 -22.66 4.65 20.29
C ARG A 267 -24.04 5.19 19.90
N ARG A 268 -24.32 6.46 20.18
CA ARG A 268 -25.62 7.11 19.90
C ARG A 268 -25.75 7.65 18.47
N GLN A 269 -24.67 7.62 17.69
CA GLN A 269 -24.61 8.25 16.38
C GLN A 269 -24.99 7.25 15.28
N LYS A 270 -25.53 7.74 14.16
CA LYS A 270 -25.91 6.90 13.01
C LYS A 270 -24.69 6.20 12.40
N GLU A 271 -23.53 6.82 12.50
CA GLU A 271 -22.22 6.31 12.07
C GLU A 271 -21.84 5.03 12.82
N PHE A 272 -22.24 4.88 14.09
CA PHE A 272 -22.01 3.65 14.85
C PHE A 272 -22.83 2.48 14.31
N ARG A 273 -24.08 2.73 13.88
CA ARG A 273 -24.90 1.69 13.23
C ARG A 273 -24.34 1.31 11.86
N ALA A 274 -23.92 2.29 11.06
CA ALA A 274 -23.25 2.03 9.79
C ALA A 274 -21.98 1.19 9.98
N ALA A 275 -21.14 1.57 10.95
CA ALA A 275 -19.95 0.83 11.33
C ALA A 275 -20.28 -0.60 11.80
N SER A 276 -21.33 -0.78 12.60
CA SER A 276 -21.74 -2.09 13.10
C SER A 276 -22.12 -3.04 11.97
N ASN A 277 -22.84 -2.54 10.94
CA ASN A 277 -23.19 -3.35 9.78
C ASN A 277 -21.95 -3.78 8.99
N ALA A 278 -20.98 -2.87 8.82
CA ALA A 278 -19.71 -3.18 8.16
C ALA A 278 -18.88 -4.19 8.97
N ILE A 279 -18.79 -4.03 10.29
CA ILE A 279 -18.08 -4.97 11.17
C ILE A 279 -18.72 -6.34 11.15
N ALA A 280 -20.06 -6.45 11.19
CA ALA A 280 -20.74 -7.74 11.09
C ALA A 280 -20.40 -8.48 9.78
N ALA A 281 -20.28 -7.76 8.66
CA ALA A 281 -19.83 -8.35 7.40
C ALA A 281 -18.35 -8.77 7.45
N VAL A 282 -17.49 -8.06 8.17
CA VAL A 282 -16.10 -8.48 8.40
C VAL A 282 -16.04 -9.74 9.27
N GLU A 283 -16.83 -9.82 10.34
CA GLU A 283 -16.92 -11.00 11.22
C GLU A 283 -17.32 -12.25 10.44
N GLN A 284 -18.36 -12.15 9.61
CA GLN A 284 -18.82 -13.26 8.76
C GLN A 284 -17.74 -13.70 7.77
N ARG A 285 -17.03 -12.75 7.15
CA ARG A 285 -15.98 -13.05 6.19
C ARG A 285 -14.78 -13.75 6.82
N LEU A 286 -14.38 -13.30 8.02
CA LEU A 286 -13.18 -13.81 8.70
C LEU A 286 -13.48 -15.02 9.58
N GLY A 287 -14.75 -15.29 9.91
CA GLY A 287 -15.14 -16.31 10.87
C GLY A 287 -14.65 -16.00 12.30
N LEU A 288 -14.56 -14.70 12.64
CA LEU A 288 -14.05 -14.22 13.92
C LEU A 288 -15.07 -13.28 14.56
N ALA A 289 -15.26 -13.39 15.88
CA ALA A 289 -15.99 -12.39 16.66
C ALA A 289 -15.07 -11.20 16.96
N LEU A 290 -15.53 -9.98 16.68
CA LEU A 290 -14.77 -8.75 16.87
C LEU A 290 -15.31 -7.96 18.06
N PRO A 291 -14.43 -7.36 18.89
CA PRO A 291 -14.87 -6.56 20.03
C PRO A 291 -15.57 -5.28 19.56
N GLU A 292 -16.48 -4.73 20.38
CA GLU A 292 -17.17 -3.46 20.10
C GLU A 292 -16.19 -2.28 19.84
N GLY A 293 -14.95 -2.38 20.33
CA GLY A 293 -13.88 -1.43 20.03
C GLY A 293 -13.60 -1.27 18.52
N GLU A 294 -13.79 -2.32 17.71
CA GLU A 294 -13.66 -2.25 16.25
C GLU A 294 -14.79 -1.43 15.62
N THR A 295 -16.02 -1.61 16.10
CA THR A 295 -17.17 -0.79 15.66
C THR A 295 -16.96 0.67 16.02
N ALA A 296 -16.48 0.95 17.23
CA ALA A 296 -16.15 2.30 17.66
C ALA A 296 -15.02 2.92 16.82
N TYR A 297 -13.97 2.15 16.51
CA TYR A 297 -12.88 2.57 15.63
C TYR A 297 -13.40 3.04 14.26
N VAL A 298 -14.22 2.22 13.60
CA VAL A 298 -14.79 2.56 12.28
C VAL A 298 -15.71 3.78 12.40
N ALA A 299 -16.57 3.83 13.43
CA ALA A 299 -17.46 4.97 13.66
C ALA A 299 -16.70 6.30 13.82
N MET A 300 -15.58 6.30 14.56
CA MET A 300 -14.71 7.48 14.68
C MET A 300 -14.12 7.93 13.34
N HIS A 301 -13.74 6.99 12.47
CA HIS A 301 -13.23 7.31 11.14
C HIS A 301 -14.32 7.91 10.24
N LEU A 302 -15.55 7.38 10.30
CA LEU A 302 -16.70 7.95 9.58
C LEU A 302 -16.96 9.39 10.03
N LEU A 303 -16.96 9.65 11.34
CA LEU A 303 -17.15 11.01 11.87
C LEU A 303 -16.05 11.98 11.46
N GLY A 304 -14.79 11.54 11.49
CA GLY A 304 -13.65 12.32 11.03
C GLY A 304 -13.61 12.55 9.51
N ALA A 305 -14.26 11.69 8.72
CA ALA A 305 -14.44 11.88 7.29
C ALA A 305 -15.44 13.01 6.99
N TRP A 306 -16.45 13.21 7.85
CA TRP A 306 -17.44 14.28 7.68
C TRP A 306 -16.89 15.66 8.05
N THR A 307 -16.16 15.78 9.16
CA THR A 307 -15.62 17.07 9.60
C THR A 307 -14.62 17.68 8.61
N ARG A 308 -13.91 16.83 7.86
CA ARG A 308 -13.01 17.26 6.77
C ARG A 308 -13.73 17.72 5.49
N GLN A 309 -15.04 17.47 5.34
CA GLN A 309 -15.85 17.99 4.24
C GLN A 309 -16.47 19.36 4.54
N SER A 310 -16.55 19.73 5.82
CA SER A 310 -17.21 20.96 6.30
C SER A 310 -16.24 22.15 6.49
N LEU A 311 -14.97 21.96 6.13
CA LEU A 311 -13.93 22.99 6.03
C LEU A 311 -13.58 23.19 4.56
#